data_AF-A0ABD3XKK6-F1
#
_entry.id   AF-A0ABD3XKK6-F1
#
_cell.length_a   1.000
_cell.length_b   1.000
_cell.length_c   1.000
_cell.angle_alpha   90.00
_cell.angle_beta   90.00
_cell.angle_gamma   90.00
#
_symmetry.space_group_name_H-M   'P 1'
#
loop_
_entity.id
_entity.type
_entity.pdbx_description
1 polymer ?
#
loop_
_entity_poly.entity_id
_entity_poly.type
_entity_poly.pdbx_seq_one_letter_code
_entity_poly.pdbx_strand_id
1 'polypeptide(L)'
;MEFTDKEVQNISGAFKALKVKPKADTPEDFSKWMADFTALMGAFYVKEEPTSSHATASIASGHIHATFPHELRISVFSGDSKSEASYELWRYEVTCLQQGSYPHDQVSRAIRRSLSEAGRITMRLGPSASISEILSKLDSVYSNVDLKETLLADFYSAHQKDNEDIATWSCRLEDLLNRAVQKGLVKTSETNDMLKAMLWTGLKQTLKDVSGHKFDSHKTLTN
;
A
#
# COMPACT_ATOMS: atom_id res chain seq x y z
N MET A 1 35.99 -3.66 16.69
CA MET A 1 34.71 -4.09 17.27
C MET A 1 35.02 -5.36 18.02
N GLU A 2 34.87 -5.38 19.33
CA GLU A 2 35.11 -6.58 20.14
C GLU A 2 33.76 -7.28 20.33
N PHE A 3 33.62 -8.51 19.85
CA PHE A 3 32.42 -9.31 20.08
C PHE A 3 32.60 -10.17 21.33
N THR A 4 31.53 -10.40 22.06
CA THR A 4 31.51 -11.40 23.13
C THR A 4 31.23 -12.80 22.58
N ASP A 5 31.68 -13.85 23.26
CA ASP A 5 31.45 -15.26 22.84
C ASP A 5 29.97 -15.58 22.59
N LYS A 6 29.09 -15.00 23.41
CA LYS A 6 27.63 -15.19 23.31
C LYS A 6 27.06 -14.53 22.05
N GLU A 7 27.59 -13.37 21.66
CA GLU A 7 27.19 -12.68 20.43
C GLU A 7 27.68 -13.43 19.18
N VAL A 8 28.92 -13.95 19.22
CA VAL A 8 29.47 -14.78 18.14
C VAL A 8 28.61 -16.01 17.89
N GLN A 9 28.13 -16.69 18.94
CA GLN A 9 27.25 -17.85 18.79
C GLN A 9 25.87 -17.49 18.20
N ASN A 10 25.24 -16.42 18.67
CA ASN A 10 23.95 -15.96 18.16
C ASN A 10 24.03 -15.58 16.68
N ILE A 11 25.04 -14.80 16.31
CA ILE A 11 25.24 -14.31 14.95
C ILE A 11 25.63 -15.47 14.02
N SER A 12 26.47 -16.41 14.49
CA SER A 12 26.81 -17.63 13.73
C SER A 12 25.59 -18.51 13.46
N GLY A 13 24.60 -18.54 14.36
CA GLY A 13 23.32 -19.21 14.14
C GLY A 13 22.53 -18.60 12.98
N ALA A 14 22.48 -17.27 12.90
CA ALA A 14 21.81 -16.55 11.83
C ALA A 14 22.48 -16.79 10.46
N PHE A 15 23.82 -16.82 10.39
CA PHE A 15 24.53 -17.10 9.14
C PHE A 15 24.31 -18.53 8.63
N LYS A 16 24.21 -19.53 9.52
CA LYS A 16 23.87 -20.90 9.13
C LYS A 16 22.48 -20.99 8.47
N ALA A 17 21.51 -20.19 8.91
CA ALA A 17 20.20 -20.10 8.27
C ALA A 17 20.29 -19.52 6.84
N LEU A 18 21.29 -18.68 6.58
CA LEU A 18 21.62 -18.15 5.25
C LEU A 18 22.53 -19.09 4.43
N LYS A 19 22.73 -20.34 4.88
CA LYS A 19 23.65 -21.34 4.29
C LYS A 19 25.13 -20.89 4.22
N VAL A 20 25.50 -19.84 4.94
CA VAL A 20 26.90 -19.39 5.07
C VAL A 20 27.44 -19.95 6.38
N LYS A 21 28.54 -20.72 6.33
CA LYS A 21 29.14 -21.31 7.54
C LYS A 21 30.40 -20.54 7.92
N PRO A 22 30.34 -19.60 8.89
CA PRO A 22 31.55 -19.00 9.43
C PRO A 22 32.42 -20.10 10.05
N LYS A 23 33.71 -20.10 9.69
CA LYS A 23 34.75 -20.92 10.33
C LYS A 23 35.58 -19.99 11.22
N ALA A 24 35.09 -19.74 12.43
CA ALA A 24 35.80 -18.98 13.44
C ALA A 24 35.38 -19.48 14.82
N ASP A 25 36.35 -19.98 15.59
CA ASP A 25 36.12 -20.56 16.92
C ASP A 25 36.37 -19.55 18.06
N THR A 26 36.83 -18.33 17.73
CA THR A 26 37.08 -17.22 18.67
C THR A 26 36.47 -15.90 18.19
N PRO A 27 36.18 -14.92 19.08
CA PRO A 27 35.62 -13.62 18.70
C PRO A 27 36.51 -12.76 17.80
N GLU A 28 37.83 -12.86 17.97
CA GLU A 28 38.81 -12.16 17.13
C GLU A 28 38.81 -12.75 15.71
N ASP A 29 38.78 -14.07 15.60
CA ASP A 29 38.69 -14.77 14.31
C ASP A 29 37.36 -14.46 13.60
N PHE A 30 36.28 -14.33 14.36
CA PHE A 30 34.96 -14.00 13.84
C PHE A 30 34.91 -12.56 13.29
N SER A 31 35.52 -11.62 14.00
CA SER A 31 35.63 -10.22 13.55
C SER A 31 36.38 -10.11 12.23
N LYS A 32 37.48 -10.84 12.11
CA LYS A 32 38.28 -10.90 10.90
C LYS A 32 37.51 -11.53 9.74
N TRP A 33 36.85 -12.67 10.00
CA TRP A 33 36.01 -13.33 9.00
C TRP A 33 34.86 -12.43 8.51
N MET A 34 34.24 -11.66 9.40
CA MET A 34 33.18 -10.69 9.04
C MET A 34 33.69 -9.55 8.16
N ALA A 35 34.88 -9.03 8.44
CA ALA A 35 35.51 -8.00 7.61
C ALA A 35 35.80 -8.55 6.20
N ASP A 36 36.36 -9.75 6.11
CA ASP A 36 36.67 -10.42 4.85
C ASP A 36 35.38 -10.77 4.06
N PHE A 37 34.34 -11.25 4.74
CA PHE A 37 33.04 -11.54 4.14
C PHE A 37 32.35 -10.28 3.61
N THR A 38 32.44 -9.16 4.34
CA THR A 38 31.89 -7.87 3.91
C THR A 38 32.66 -7.32 2.71
N ALA A 39 33.98 -7.46 2.68
CA ALA A 39 34.80 -7.10 1.53
C ALA A 39 34.47 -7.94 0.30
N LEU A 40 34.28 -9.26 0.47
CA LEU A 40 33.88 -10.18 -0.59
C LEU A 40 32.50 -9.81 -1.17
N MET A 41 31.50 -9.61 -0.30
CA MET A 41 30.15 -9.23 -0.73
C MET A 41 30.12 -7.82 -1.35
N GLY A 42 30.91 -6.89 -0.82
CA GLY A 42 31.09 -5.55 -1.39
C GLY A 42 31.66 -5.59 -2.81
N ALA A 43 32.58 -6.53 -3.11
CA ALA A 43 33.13 -6.71 -4.45
C ALA A 43 32.10 -7.27 -5.47
N PHE A 44 31.12 -8.08 -5.03
CA PHE A 44 30.07 -8.60 -5.92
C PHE A 44 29.00 -7.56 -6.33
N TYR A 45 28.91 -6.43 -5.62
CA TYR A 45 27.94 -5.35 -5.91
C TYR A 45 28.54 -4.13 -6.62
N VAL A 46 29.81 -4.19 -7.07
CA VAL A 46 30.38 -3.15 -7.94
C VAL A 46 30.12 -3.53 -9.40
N LYS A 47 29.10 -2.91 -10.01
CA LYS A 47 29.01 -2.77 -11.46
C LYS A 47 29.53 -1.37 -11.81
N GLU A 48 30.66 -1.33 -12.50
CA GLU A 48 31.44 -0.13 -12.87
C GLU A 48 30.69 0.85 -13.78
N GLU A 49 31.01 2.15 -13.65
CA GLU A 49 31.34 3.13 -14.73
C GLU A 49 31.20 4.59 -14.19
N PRO A 50 31.93 5.60 -14.73
CA PRO A 50 33.34 5.85 -14.54
C PRO A 50 33.62 7.20 -13.82
N THR A 51 34.87 7.35 -13.38
CA THR A 51 35.45 8.47 -12.65
C THR A 51 35.62 9.74 -13.50
N SER A 52 35.32 10.90 -12.90
CA SER A 52 36.02 12.15 -13.21
C SER A 52 36.20 12.99 -11.94
N SER A 53 37.39 13.54 -11.84
CA SER A 53 38.15 13.92 -10.65
C SER A 53 38.03 15.39 -10.22
N HIS A 54 38.48 15.61 -8.98
CA HIS A 54 38.98 16.85 -8.35
C HIS A 54 38.00 17.79 -7.64
N ALA A 55 37.96 17.68 -6.31
CA ALA A 55 38.31 18.79 -5.41
C ALA A 55 38.57 18.27 -3.98
N THR A 56 39.77 18.54 -3.47
CA THR A 56 40.22 18.28 -2.09
C THR A 56 39.59 19.27 -1.11
N ALA A 57 38.94 18.78 -0.04
CA ALA A 57 38.73 19.58 1.17
C ALA A 57 38.51 18.71 2.42
N SER A 58 39.50 18.80 3.33
CA SER A 58 39.45 18.72 4.80
C SER A 58 38.34 17.88 5.47
N ILE A 59 38.73 16.72 6.01
CA ILE A 59 37.89 15.89 6.88
C ILE A 59 37.85 16.53 8.27
N ALA A 60 36.78 17.25 8.57
CA ALA A 60 36.34 17.44 9.95
C ALA A 60 35.58 16.16 10.36
N SER A 61 36.05 15.49 11.42
CA SER A 61 35.35 14.36 12.04
C SER A 61 34.02 14.82 12.65
N GLY A 62 33.00 14.91 11.81
CA GLY A 62 31.60 14.86 12.21
C GLY A 62 31.10 13.43 11.98
N HIS A 63 30.60 12.77 13.01
CA HIS A 63 29.78 11.57 12.84
C HIS A 63 28.52 11.98 12.08
N ILE A 64 28.56 11.88 10.75
CA ILE A 64 27.37 11.96 9.92
C ILE A 64 26.62 10.65 10.15
N HIS A 65 25.61 10.69 11.02
CA HIS A 65 24.64 9.61 11.08
C HIS A 65 23.93 9.61 9.72
N ALA A 66 24.34 8.73 8.82
CA ALA A 66 23.63 8.52 7.56
C ALA A 66 22.29 7.88 7.90
N THR A 67 21.29 8.70 8.21
CA THR A 67 19.90 8.28 8.16
C THR A 67 19.60 8.02 6.69
N PHE A 68 19.65 6.76 6.27
CA PHE A 68 19.12 6.38 4.96
C PHE A 68 17.65 6.83 4.96
N PRO A 69 17.25 7.78 4.10
CA PRO A 69 15.86 8.20 4.05
C PRO A 69 15.05 6.97 3.67
N HIS A 70 14.18 6.51 4.56
CA HIS A 70 13.22 5.49 4.18
C HIS A 70 12.39 6.09 3.04
N GLU A 71 12.54 5.55 1.84
CA GLU A 71 11.82 6.06 0.68
C GLU A 71 10.33 5.81 0.91
N LEU A 72 9.51 6.87 0.73
CA LEU A 72 8.07 6.74 0.85
C LEU A 72 7.60 5.85 -0.29
N ARG A 73 7.15 4.65 0.06
CA ARG A 73 6.69 3.67 -0.90
C ARG A 73 5.19 3.82 -1.10
N ILE A 74 4.81 4.07 -2.34
CA ILE A 74 3.43 4.08 -2.81
C ILE A 74 3.36 3.00 -3.89
N SER A 75 2.26 2.26 -3.93
CA SER A 75 1.98 1.29 -4.99
C SER A 75 2.04 1.96 -6.37
N VAL A 76 2.53 1.25 -7.39
CA VAL A 76 2.63 1.82 -8.73
C VAL A 76 1.25 1.83 -9.39
N PHE A 77 0.84 3.00 -9.89
CA PHE A 77 -0.40 3.19 -10.62
C PHE A 77 -0.13 3.52 -12.09
N SER A 78 -0.68 2.71 -13.00
CA SER A 78 -0.49 2.89 -14.45
C SER A 78 -1.68 3.58 -15.13
N GLY A 79 -2.85 3.64 -14.50
CA GLY A 79 -4.04 4.21 -15.14
C GLY A 79 -4.82 3.24 -16.03
N ASP A 80 -4.50 1.94 -16.00
CA ASP A 80 -5.28 0.90 -16.67
C ASP A 80 -5.85 -0.11 -15.66
N SER A 81 -6.85 -0.88 -16.11
CA SER A 81 -7.48 -1.93 -15.30
C SER A 81 -6.63 -3.19 -15.12
N LYS A 82 -5.41 -3.20 -15.67
CA LYS A 82 -4.45 -4.33 -15.58
C LYS A 82 -3.35 -4.09 -14.56
N SER A 83 -3.23 -2.86 -14.05
CA SER A 83 -2.25 -2.48 -13.05
C SER A 83 -2.52 -3.11 -11.68
N GLU A 84 -1.46 -3.27 -10.90
CA GLU A 84 -1.49 -3.92 -9.58
C GLU A 84 -2.33 -3.12 -8.56
N ALA A 85 -2.32 -1.79 -8.66
CA ALA A 85 -3.11 -0.91 -7.81
C ALA A 85 -4.22 -0.19 -8.60
N SER A 86 -5.44 -0.23 -8.07
CA SER A 86 -6.54 0.60 -8.57
C SER A 86 -6.29 2.09 -8.25
N TYR A 87 -6.98 2.99 -8.97
CA TYR A 87 -6.88 4.42 -8.69
C TYR A 87 -7.35 4.74 -7.26
N GLU A 88 -8.42 4.11 -6.80
CA GLU A 88 -8.96 4.32 -5.45
C GLU A 88 -7.96 3.92 -4.37
N LEU A 89 -7.31 2.76 -4.51
CA LEU A 89 -6.28 2.28 -3.59
C LEU A 89 -5.09 3.23 -3.57
N TRP A 90 -4.58 3.59 -4.74
CA TRP A 90 -3.47 4.53 -4.87
C TRP A 90 -3.80 5.90 -4.26
N ARG A 91 -5.00 6.42 -4.52
CA ARG A 91 -5.45 7.72 -4.00
C ARG A 91 -5.56 7.72 -2.48
N TYR A 92 -5.98 6.59 -1.91
CA TYR A 92 -6.03 6.39 -0.46
C TYR A 92 -4.62 6.42 0.15
N GLU A 93 -3.66 5.67 -0.39
CA GLU A 93 -2.27 5.69 0.07
C GLU A 93 -1.67 7.12 0.05
N VAL A 94 -1.91 7.87 -1.04
CA VAL A 94 -1.47 9.27 -1.13
C VAL A 94 -2.11 10.13 -0.05
N THR A 95 -3.39 9.91 0.25
CA THR A 95 -4.09 10.65 1.32
C THR A 95 -3.46 10.37 2.69
N CYS A 96 -3.12 9.11 2.98
CA CYS A 96 -2.42 8.75 4.20
C CYS A 96 -1.06 9.47 4.32
N LEU A 97 -0.30 9.55 3.22
CA LEU A 97 0.98 10.27 3.20
C LEU A 97 0.82 11.78 3.38
N GLN A 98 -0.23 12.39 2.82
CA GLN A 98 -0.51 13.81 3.00
C GLN A 98 -0.91 14.15 4.45
N GLN A 99 -1.52 13.21 5.17
CA GLN A 99 -1.87 13.37 6.59
C GLN A 99 -0.70 13.05 7.52
N GLY A 100 0.30 12.31 7.05
CA GLY A 100 1.52 12.01 7.79
C GLY A 100 2.46 13.22 7.96
N SER A 101 3.42 13.10 8.86
CA SER A 101 4.44 14.14 9.12
C SER A 101 5.62 14.06 8.15
N TYR A 102 5.35 14.05 6.85
CA TYR A 102 6.38 13.98 5.80
C TYR A 102 6.64 15.33 5.14
N PRO A 103 7.90 15.64 4.76
CA PRO A 103 8.20 16.83 3.97
C PRO A 103 7.43 16.84 2.63
N HIS A 104 6.88 18.00 2.26
CA HIS A 104 6.06 18.16 1.07
C HIS A 104 6.77 17.68 -0.22
N ASP A 105 8.06 18.00 -0.35
CA ASP A 105 8.85 17.60 -1.52
C ASP A 105 9.08 16.09 -1.60
N GLN A 106 9.16 15.40 -0.44
CA GLN A 106 9.31 13.95 -0.40
C GLN A 106 8.03 13.27 -0.87
N VAL A 107 6.86 13.76 -0.42
CA VAL A 107 5.56 13.27 -0.84
C VAL A 107 5.34 13.54 -2.33
N SER A 108 5.62 14.76 -2.81
CA SER A 108 5.51 15.12 -4.23
C SER A 108 6.36 14.22 -5.13
N ARG A 109 7.60 13.95 -4.72
CA ARG A 109 8.50 13.06 -5.46
C ARG A 109 8.03 11.61 -5.45
N ALA A 110 7.52 11.12 -4.32
CA ALA A 110 6.97 9.77 -4.20
C ALA A 110 5.74 9.58 -5.09
N ILE A 111 4.81 10.54 -5.09
CA ILE A 111 3.64 10.56 -5.96
C ILE A 111 4.06 10.49 -7.44
N ARG A 112 5.01 11.33 -7.86
CA ARG A 112 5.46 11.35 -9.25
C ARG A 112 6.13 10.04 -9.68
N ARG A 113 6.83 9.36 -8.77
CA ARG A 113 7.49 8.07 -9.03
C ARG A 113 6.52 6.89 -9.05
N SER A 114 5.43 6.98 -8.30
CA SER A 114 4.41 5.92 -8.28
C SER A 114 3.49 5.95 -9.48
N LEU A 115 3.50 7.03 -10.27
CA LEU A 115 2.75 7.13 -11.52
C LEU A 115 3.60 6.62 -12.68
N SER A 116 3.21 5.47 -13.25
CA SER A 116 3.82 4.92 -14.45
C SER A 116 3.26 5.61 -15.70
N GLU A 117 2.45 4.92 -16.52
CA GLU A 117 1.85 5.50 -17.73
C GLU A 117 0.89 6.67 -17.41
N ALA A 118 0.19 6.62 -16.28
CA ALA A 118 -0.61 7.73 -15.73
C ALA A 118 0.22 9.00 -15.49
N GLY A 119 1.56 8.88 -15.35
CA GLY A 119 2.48 10.00 -15.19
C GLY A 119 2.43 10.99 -16.35
N ARG A 120 2.11 10.54 -17.57
CA ARG A 120 1.98 11.41 -18.76
C ARG A 120 0.94 12.49 -18.61
N ILE A 121 -0.11 12.24 -17.84
CA ILE A 121 -1.15 13.24 -17.54
C ILE A 121 -0.56 14.34 -16.67
N THR A 122 0.23 13.96 -15.66
CA THR A 122 0.86 14.93 -14.75
C THR A 122 1.99 15.72 -15.41
N MET A 123 2.68 15.14 -16.39
CA MET A 123 3.73 15.84 -17.16
C MET A 123 3.17 17.08 -17.88
N ARG A 124 1.91 17.05 -18.33
CA ARG A 124 1.27 18.19 -19.01
C ARG A 124 1.01 19.39 -18.10
N LEU A 125 1.01 19.18 -16.78
CA LEU A 125 0.89 20.25 -15.79
C LEU A 125 2.23 20.95 -15.53
N GLY A 126 3.34 20.34 -15.94
CA GLY A 126 4.69 20.85 -15.73
C GLY A 126 5.35 20.38 -14.42
N PRO A 127 6.68 20.59 -14.30
CA PRO A 127 7.48 20.08 -13.19
C PRO A 127 7.16 20.76 -11.84
N SER A 128 6.66 21.99 -11.88
CA SER A 128 6.31 22.79 -10.70
C SER A 128 4.87 22.58 -10.23
N ALA A 129 4.10 21.71 -10.87
CA ALA A 129 2.72 21.43 -10.45
C ALA A 129 2.68 20.96 -8.99
N SER A 130 1.80 21.58 -8.22
CA SER A 130 1.55 21.21 -6.83
C SER A 130 0.90 19.83 -6.73
N ILE A 131 0.98 19.22 -5.54
CA ILE A 131 0.28 17.96 -5.27
C ILE A 131 -1.23 18.09 -5.51
N SER A 132 -1.82 19.24 -5.15
CA SER A 132 -3.25 19.51 -5.36
C SER A 132 -3.64 19.49 -6.85
N GLU A 133 -2.85 20.14 -7.71
CA GLU A 133 -3.11 20.17 -9.16
C GLU A 133 -2.95 18.78 -9.80
N ILE A 134 -1.93 18.02 -9.37
CA ILE A 134 -1.74 16.63 -9.80
C ILE A 134 -2.95 15.78 -9.44
N LEU A 135 -3.38 15.82 -8.17
CA LEU A 135 -4.50 15.03 -7.68
C LEU A 135 -5.81 15.44 -8.34
N SER A 136 -6.09 16.73 -8.47
CA SER A 136 -7.28 17.23 -9.17
C SER A 136 -7.33 16.72 -10.62
N LYS A 137 -6.19 16.70 -11.31
CA LYS A 137 -6.14 16.21 -12.68
C LYS A 137 -6.34 14.71 -12.77
N LEU A 138 -5.75 13.93 -11.87
CA LEU A 138 -5.95 12.48 -11.81
C LEU A 138 -7.37 12.11 -11.41
N ASP A 139 -7.97 12.83 -10.44
CA ASP A 139 -9.36 12.66 -10.02
C ASP A 139 -10.29 12.89 -11.23
N SER A 140 -10.05 13.92 -12.04
CA SER A 140 -10.83 14.18 -13.25
C SER A 140 -10.77 13.08 -14.32
N VAL A 141 -9.73 12.25 -14.34
CA VAL A 141 -9.52 11.23 -15.39
C VAL A 141 -9.85 9.83 -14.89
N TYR A 142 -9.50 9.53 -13.64
CA TYR A 142 -9.51 8.18 -13.09
C TYR A 142 -10.44 7.99 -11.89
N SER A 143 -10.95 9.07 -11.28
CA SER A 143 -11.98 8.86 -10.28
C SER A 143 -13.20 8.26 -10.96
N ASN A 144 -13.80 7.26 -10.32
CA ASN A 144 -15.12 6.82 -10.72
C ASN A 144 -16.06 8.00 -10.50
N VAL A 145 -16.47 8.65 -11.59
CA VAL A 145 -17.54 9.65 -11.57
C VAL A 145 -18.86 8.89 -11.48
N ASP A 146 -19.07 8.22 -10.36
CA ASP A 146 -20.39 7.74 -10.03
C ASP A 146 -21.24 8.99 -9.78
N LEU A 147 -22.21 9.22 -10.66
CA LEU A 147 -23.19 10.29 -10.50
C LEU A 147 -23.91 10.05 -9.17
N LYS A 148 -24.11 11.10 -8.37
CA LYS A 148 -24.77 10.99 -7.06
C LYS A 148 -26.13 10.31 -7.20
N GLU A 149 -26.79 10.55 -8.33
CA GLU A 149 -28.09 10.02 -8.71
C GLU A 149 -28.07 8.50 -8.98
N THR A 150 -26.95 7.94 -9.46
CA THR A 150 -26.88 6.50 -9.80
C THR A 150 -26.44 5.64 -8.63
N LEU A 151 -25.64 6.17 -7.69
CA LEU A 151 -25.10 5.41 -6.56
C LEU A 151 -26.16 4.66 -5.74
N LEU A 152 -27.22 5.35 -5.31
CA LEU A 152 -28.29 4.71 -4.55
C LEU A 152 -29.14 3.77 -5.41
N ALA A 153 -29.36 4.12 -6.68
CA ALA A 153 -30.07 3.25 -7.62
C ALA A 153 -29.32 1.93 -7.84
N ASP A 154 -28.00 1.99 -8.00
CA ASP A 154 -27.13 0.82 -8.13
C ASP A 154 -27.15 -0.03 -6.87
N PHE A 155 -27.10 0.61 -5.69
CA PHE A 155 -27.22 -0.09 -4.41
C PHE A 155 -28.57 -0.84 -4.27
N TYR A 156 -29.69 -0.16 -4.52
CA TYR A 156 -31.03 -0.76 -4.37
C TYR A 156 -31.37 -1.77 -5.47
N SER A 157 -30.73 -1.71 -6.63
CA SER A 157 -30.91 -2.67 -7.72
C SER A 157 -29.90 -3.83 -7.68
N ALA A 158 -28.92 -3.80 -6.78
CA ALA A 158 -27.89 -4.83 -6.70
C ALA A 158 -28.45 -6.16 -6.17
N HIS A 159 -28.11 -7.26 -6.85
CA HIS A 159 -28.46 -8.64 -6.48
C HIS A 159 -27.20 -9.52 -6.55
N GLN A 160 -27.17 -10.61 -5.80
CA GLN A 160 -26.10 -11.61 -5.86
C GLN A 160 -26.10 -12.28 -7.25
N LYS A 161 -24.95 -12.24 -7.93
CA LYS A 161 -24.81 -12.83 -9.28
C LYS A 161 -24.73 -14.35 -9.24
N ASP A 162 -25.10 -15.04 -10.32
CA ASP A 162 -25.15 -16.51 -10.39
C ASP A 162 -23.85 -17.22 -9.97
N ASN A 163 -22.70 -16.66 -10.33
CA ASN A 163 -21.38 -17.22 -10.02
C ASN A 163 -20.69 -16.55 -8.81
N GLU A 164 -21.40 -15.70 -8.08
CA GLU A 164 -20.89 -14.97 -6.92
C GLU A 164 -21.26 -15.69 -5.62
N ASP A 165 -20.28 -15.88 -4.73
CA ASP A 165 -20.51 -16.36 -3.38
C ASP A 165 -21.03 -15.25 -2.45
N ILE A 166 -21.49 -15.61 -1.25
CA ILE A 166 -22.10 -14.65 -0.33
C ILE A 166 -21.10 -13.61 0.18
N ALA A 167 -19.83 -13.98 0.37
CA ALA A 167 -18.81 -13.05 0.89
C ALA A 167 -18.50 -11.97 -0.14
N THR A 168 -18.29 -12.36 -1.39
CA THR A 168 -18.07 -11.46 -2.53
C THR A 168 -19.27 -10.55 -2.75
N TRP A 169 -20.49 -11.09 -2.64
CA TRP A 169 -21.72 -10.30 -2.70
C TRP A 169 -21.77 -9.24 -1.59
N SER A 170 -21.53 -9.64 -0.34
CA SER A 170 -21.52 -8.71 0.81
C SER A 170 -20.49 -7.59 0.62
N CYS A 171 -19.25 -7.92 0.24
CA CYS A 171 -18.21 -6.92 0.00
C CYS A 171 -18.61 -5.94 -1.11
N ARG A 172 -19.14 -6.45 -2.23
CA ARG A 172 -19.60 -5.58 -3.33
C ARG A 172 -20.76 -4.68 -2.92
N LEU A 173 -21.69 -5.19 -2.11
CA LEU A 173 -22.81 -4.41 -1.61
C LEU A 173 -22.35 -3.31 -0.64
N GLU A 174 -21.40 -3.64 0.25
CA GLU A 174 -20.75 -2.68 1.14
C GLU A 174 -20.03 -1.58 0.36
N ASP A 175 -19.29 -1.94 -0.69
CA ASP A 175 -18.60 -0.97 -1.55
C ASP A 175 -19.58 0.02 -2.21
N LEU A 176 -20.71 -0.46 -2.74
CA LEU A 176 -21.75 0.39 -3.32
C LEU A 176 -22.29 1.40 -2.29
N LEU A 177 -22.57 0.95 -1.07
CA LEU A 177 -23.09 1.83 -0.02
C LEU A 177 -22.03 2.82 0.49
N ASN A 178 -20.79 2.37 0.64
CA ASN A 178 -19.69 3.20 1.10
C ASN A 178 -19.44 4.38 0.17
N ARG A 179 -19.60 4.21 -1.15
CA ARG A 179 -19.53 5.32 -2.11
C ARG A 179 -20.64 6.36 -1.86
N ALA A 180 -21.86 5.92 -1.58
CA ALA A 180 -22.96 6.82 -1.24
C ALA A 180 -22.70 7.58 0.08
N VAL A 181 -22.14 6.91 1.09
CA VAL A 181 -21.73 7.54 2.36
C VAL A 181 -20.63 8.59 2.15
N GLN A 182 -19.59 8.27 1.37
CA GLN A 182 -18.50 9.21 1.06
C GLN A 182 -18.98 10.47 0.33
N LYS A 183 -20.07 10.36 -0.45
CA LYS A 183 -20.70 11.51 -1.13
C LYS A 183 -21.73 12.25 -0.26
N GLY A 184 -21.94 11.82 0.99
CA GLY A 184 -22.88 12.42 1.93
C GLY A 184 -24.36 12.12 1.64
N LEU A 185 -24.64 11.07 0.85
CA LEU A 185 -26.02 10.67 0.49
C LEU A 185 -26.68 9.81 1.57
N VAL A 186 -25.88 9.15 2.40
CA VAL A 186 -26.32 8.24 3.47
C VAL A 186 -25.53 8.54 4.74
N LYS A 187 -26.20 8.54 5.90
CA LYS A 187 -25.50 8.70 7.19
C LYS A 187 -24.89 7.37 7.61
N THR A 188 -23.71 7.42 8.24
CA THR A 188 -23.05 6.21 8.78
C THR A 188 -23.96 5.42 9.73
N SER A 189 -24.82 6.08 10.49
CA SER A 189 -25.79 5.45 11.41
C SER A 189 -26.83 4.56 10.70
N GLU A 190 -27.13 4.83 9.43
CA GLU A 190 -28.17 4.12 8.66
C GLU A 190 -27.59 2.92 7.89
N THR A 191 -26.26 2.82 7.80
CA THR A 191 -25.56 1.86 6.93
C THR A 191 -25.87 0.41 7.27
N ASN A 192 -25.81 0.04 8.56
CA ASN A 192 -25.99 -1.35 8.98
C ASN A 192 -27.38 -1.89 8.62
N ASP A 193 -28.42 -1.08 8.80
CA ASP A 193 -29.80 -1.49 8.51
C ASP A 193 -30.05 -1.59 7.01
N MET A 194 -29.49 -0.65 6.23
CA MET A 194 -29.53 -0.69 4.76
C MET A 194 -28.81 -1.93 4.22
N LEU A 195 -27.62 -2.25 4.75
CA LEU A 195 -26.85 -3.42 4.33
C LEU A 195 -27.59 -4.71 4.67
N LYS A 196 -28.12 -4.86 5.88
CA LYS A 196 -28.90 -6.06 6.25
C LYS A 196 -30.11 -6.25 5.34
N ALA A 197 -30.86 -5.17 5.09
CA ALA A 197 -32.04 -5.21 4.24
C ALA A 197 -31.66 -5.63 2.81
N MET A 198 -30.67 -4.97 2.21
CA MET A 198 -30.26 -5.24 0.82
C MET A 198 -29.52 -6.55 0.65
N LEU A 199 -28.73 -6.96 1.64
CA LEU A 199 -28.05 -8.25 1.64
C LEU A 199 -29.09 -9.36 1.56
N TRP A 200 -30.14 -9.29 2.39
CA TRP A 200 -31.22 -10.27 2.38
C TRP A 200 -32.05 -10.18 1.09
N THR A 201 -32.52 -9.00 0.69
CA THR A 201 -33.39 -8.88 -0.51
C THR A 201 -32.68 -9.27 -1.79
N GLY A 202 -31.39 -8.94 -1.94
CA GLY A 202 -30.57 -9.28 -3.10
C GLY A 202 -29.98 -10.70 -3.07
N LEU A 203 -30.12 -11.46 -1.97
CA LEU A 203 -29.58 -12.82 -1.85
C LEU A 203 -30.28 -13.79 -2.83
N LYS A 204 -29.53 -14.76 -3.35
CA LYS A 204 -30.08 -15.87 -4.16
C LYS A 204 -31.21 -16.59 -3.45
N GLN A 205 -32.25 -16.93 -4.21
CA GLN A 205 -33.42 -17.63 -3.68
C GLN A 205 -33.05 -18.95 -3.02
N THR A 206 -32.16 -19.75 -3.63
CA THR A 206 -31.69 -21.02 -3.08
C THR A 206 -31.06 -20.88 -1.70
N LEU A 207 -30.34 -19.78 -1.44
CA LEU A 207 -29.76 -19.50 -0.12
C LEU A 207 -30.81 -19.00 0.86
N LYS A 208 -31.78 -18.20 0.42
CA LYS A 208 -32.93 -17.78 1.24
C LYS A 208 -33.76 -18.96 1.70
N ASP A 209 -34.02 -19.93 0.82
CA ASP A 209 -34.84 -21.10 1.14
C ASP A 209 -34.24 -21.93 2.29
N VAL A 210 -32.90 -22.03 2.33
CA VAL A 210 -32.18 -22.79 3.38
C VAL A 210 -31.99 -21.97 4.67
N SER A 211 -31.93 -20.63 4.57
CA SER A 211 -31.56 -19.74 5.68
C SER A 211 -32.71 -18.89 6.24
N GLY A 212 -33.90 -18.93 5.64
CA GLY A 212 -35.06 -18.08 5.99
C GLY A 212 -35.44 -18.11 7.47
N HIS A 213 -35.50 -19.30 8.07
CA HIS A 213 -35.81 -19.47 9.49
C HIS A 213 -34.86 -18.69 10.42
N LYS A 214 -33.59 -18.51 10.02
CA LYS A 214 -32.60 -17.74 10.80
C LYS A 214 -32.83 -16.24 10.68
N PHE A 215 -33.19 -15.77 9.48
CA PHE A 215 -33.49 -14.36 9.24
C PHE A 215 -34.73 -13.91 10.02
N ASP A 216 -35.81 -14.70 10.00
CA ASP A 216 -37.07 -14.39 10.70
C ASP A 216 -36.89 -14.38 12.24
N SER A 217 -36.05 -15.28 12.75
CA SER A 217 -35.72 -15.34 14.18
C SER A 217 -35.07 -14.04 14.69
N HIS A 218 -34.21 -13.40 13.89
CA HIS A 218 -33.59 -12.13 14.26
C HIS A 218 -34.52 -10.93 14.15
N LYS A 219 -35.54 -10.99 13.28
CA LYS A 219 -36.54 -9.91 13.13
C LYS A 219 -37.55 -9.89 14.27
N THR A 220 -37.79 -11.03 14.91
CA THR A 220 -38.77 -11.18 16.00
C THR A 220 -38.20 -10.71 17.35
N LEU A 221 -36.88 -10.64 17.49
CA LEU A 221 -36.19 -10.24 18.74
C LEU A 221 -36.02 -8.72 18.91
N THR A 222 -36.46 -7.92 17.94
CA THR A 222 -36.38 -6.45 17.97
C THR A 222 -37.75 -5.75 18.06
N ASN A 223 -38.82 -6.48 18.36
CA ASN A 223 -40.13 -5.93 18.69
C ASN A 223 -40.40 -5.97 20.20
#